data_AF-A0A8T5SYG9-F1
#
_entry.id   AF-A0A8T5SYG9-F1
#
_cell.length_a   1.000
_cell.length_b   1.000
_cell.length_c   1.000
_cell.angle_alpha   90.00
_cell.angle_beta   90.00
_cell.angle_gamma   90.00
#
_symmetry.space_group_name_H-M   'P 1'
#
loop_
_entity.id
_entity.type
_entity.pdbx_description
1 polymer ?
#
loop_
_entity_poly.entity_id
_entity_poly.type
_entity_poly.pdbx_seq_one_letter_code
_entity_poly.pdbx_strand_id
1 'polypeptide(L)'
;ESGDMAQDLMQQFAILEKSLGDITGSDVGDEMLAAIEEGRAIGAKIALVDRPMIATVQAMAQVSVDEMYRLTGMLPDATKDIEGGGAGDLLSMLKEDGAVDDLMKQFREEFPGLANVLIEQRDQYVAKALHFILNDVEGKIVAVLGAGHIQGVKAALEKL
;
A
#
# COMPACT_ATOMS: atom_id res chain seq x y z
N GLU A 1 24.71 13.48 3.69
CA GLU A 1 23.25 13.53 3.88
C GLU A 1 22.64 14.47 2.84
N SER A 2 22.33 13.92 1.67
CA SER A 2 21.37 14.46 0.71
C SER A 2 21.20 13.35 -0.32
N GLY A 3 20.01 12.75 -0.40
CA GLY A 3 19.81 11.64 -1.32
C GLY A 3 18.35 11.28 -1.52
N ASP A 4 17.52 12.29 -1.78
CA ASP A 4 16.08 12.16 -2.10
C ASP A 4 15.17 11.83 -0.91
N MET A 5 14.45 12.85 -0.42
CA MET A 5 13.45 12.75 0.65
C MET A 5 12.37 11.70 0.34
N ALA A 6 12.10 11.44 -0.94
CA ALA A 6 11.22 10.35 -1.34
C ALA A 6 11.81 8.98 -1.00
N GLN A 7 13.12 8.78 -1.17
CA GLN A 7 13.79 7.54 -0.79
C GLN A 7 13.81 7.36 0.73
N ASP A 8 14.10 8.41 1.48
CA ASP A 8 14.09 8.36 2.94
C ASP A 8 12.70 8.02 3.46
N LEU A 9 11.67 8.65 2.91
CA LEU A 9 10.28 8.36 3.26
C LEU A 9 9.88 6.92 2.90
N MET A 10 10.30 6.41 1.75
CA MET A 10 10.07 5.01 1.37
C MET A 10 10.78 4.03 2.31
N GLN A 11 11.99 4.35 2.78
CA GLN A 11 12.68 3.52 3.77
C GLN A 11 11.94 3.52 5.11
N GLN A 12 11.43 4.67 5.55
CA GLN A 12 10.62 4.76 6.77
C GLN A 12 9.33 3.95 6.66
N PHE A 13 8.64 4.00 5.51
CA PHE A 13 7.48 3.14 5.27
C PHE A 13 7.83 1.66 5.35
N ALA A 14 8.93 1.23 4.73
CA ALA A 14 9.34 -0.17 4.79
C ALA A 14 9.66 -0.63 6.23
N ILE A 15 10.23 0.24 7.07
CA ILE A 15 10.48 -0.05 8.49
C ILE A 15 9.15 -0.14 9.26
N LEU A 16 8.23 0.80 9.03
CA LEU A 16 6.91 0.80 9.67
C LEU A 16 6.12 -0.45 9.30
N GLU A 17 6.07 -0.78 8.01
CA GLU A 17 5.42 -1.99 7.48
C GLU A 17 6.02 -3.24 8.12
N LYS A 18 7.36 -3.35 8.17
CA LYS A 18 8.03 -4.46 8.84
C LYS A 18 7.67 -4.56 10.32
N SER A 19 7.68 -3.44 11.04
CA SER A 19 7.32 -3.39 12.46
C SER A 19 5.89 -3.89 12.67
N LEU A 20 4.95 -3.48 11.82
CA LEU A 20 3.57 -3.98 11.83
C LEU A 20 3.51 -5.49 11.53
N GLY A 21 4.32 -5.99 10.62
CA GLY A 21 4.40 -7.42 10.31
C GLY A 21 4.85 -8.26 11.51
N ASP A 22 5.94 -7.83 12.17
CA ASP A 22 6.49 -8.49 13.36
C ASP A 22 5.45 -8.63 14.50
N ILE A 23 4.51 -7.69 14.59
CA ILE A 23 3.47 -7.67 15.65
C ILE A 23 2.21 -8.42 15.22
N THR A 24 1.79 -8.29 13.96
CA THR A 24 0.61 -9.02 13.45
C THR A 24 0.88 -10.53 13.32
N GLY A 25 2.16 -10.92 13.27
CA GLY A 25 2.59 -12.30 13.09
C GLY A 25 2.51 -12.76 11.63
N SER A 26 2.37 -11.83 10.69
CA SER A 26 2.40 -12.04 9.24
C SER A 26 3.28 -10.97 8.64
N ASP A 27 4.29 -11.37 7.87
CA ASP A 27 5.16 -10.43 7.18
C ASP A 27 4.40 -9.70 6.06
N VAL A 28 4.86 -8.50 5.74
CA VAL A 28 4.26 -7.65 4.71
C VAL A 28 4.37 -8.35 3.36
N GLY A 29 3.23 -8.58 2.71
CA GLY A 29 3.17 -9.25 1.42
C GLY A 29 3.07 -10.77 1.51
N ASP A 30 2.99 -11.35 2.72
CA ASP A 30 2.71 -12.78 2.90
C ASP A 30 1.42 -13.21 2.19
N GLU A 31 0.39 -12.36 2.18
CA GLU A 31 -0.85 -12.63 1.46
C GLU A 31 -0.63 -12.74 -0.05
N MET A 32 0.30 -11.95 -0.60
CA MET A 32 0.64 -11.96 -2.02
C MET A 32 1.51 -13.17 -2.36
N LEU A 33 2.47 -13.52 -1.49
CA LEU A 33 3.29 -14.72 -1.63
C LEU A 33 2.43 -15.99 -1.58
N ALA A 34 1.53 -16.08 -0.59
CA ALA A 34 0.57 -17.18 -0.48
C ALA A 34 -0.30 -17.29 -1.74
N ALA A 35 -0.78 -16.17 -2.29
CA ALA A 35 -1.55 -16.17 -3.53
C ALA A 35 -0.75 -16.70 -4.73
N ILE A 36 0.54 -16.37 -4.82
CA ILE A 36 1.43 -16.86 -5.87
C ILE A 36 1.67 -18.37 -5.70
N GLU A 37 1.90 -18.84 -4.48
CA GLU A 37 2.14 -20.26 -4.18
C GLU A 37 0.90 -21.11 -4.48
N GLU A 38 -0.26 -20.72 -3.96
CA GLU A 38 -1.53 -21.42 -4.20
C GLU A 38 -1.93 -21.39 -5.67
N GLY A 39 -1.74 -20.24 -6.34
CA GLY A 39 -1.98 -20.12 -7.77
C GLY A 39 -1.09 -21.06 -8.60
N ARG A 40 0.20 -21.19 -8.23
CA ARG A 40 1.12 -22.14 -8.88
C ARG A 40 0.72 -23.59 -8.61
N ALA A 41 0.28 -23.92 -7.39
CA ALA A 41 -0.12 -25.28 -7.01
C ALA A 41 -1.29 -25.80 -7.86
N ILE A 42 -2.22 -24.92 -8.25
CA ILE A 42 -3.35 -25.27 -9.13
C ILE A 42 -3.06 -25.10 -10.63
N GLY A 43 -1.83 -24.69 -10.99
CA GLY A 43 -1.44 -24.45 -12.38
C GLY A 43 -2.03 -23.17 -13.00
N ALA A 44 -2.43 -22.19 -12.17
CA ALA A 44 -2.90 -20.89 -12.65
C ALA A 44 -1.75 -20.06 -13.23
N LYS A 45 -2.07 -19.20 -14.21
CA LYS A 45 -1.15 -18.17 -14.69
C LYS A 45 -1.05 -17.07 -13.64
N ILE A 46 0.18 -16.70 -13.29
CA ILE A 46 0.46 -15.64 -12.31
C ILE A 46 0.83 -14.36 -13.06
N ALA A 47 0.19 -13.25 -12.70
CA ALA A 47 0.50 -11.92 -13.20
C ALA A 47 0.77 -10.98 -12.02
N LEU A 48 1.90 -10.27 -12.08
CA LEU A 48 2.22 -9.20 -11.14
C LEU A 48 1.64 -7.90 -11.69
N VAL A 49 0.71 -7.30 -10.96
CA VAL A 49 -0.07 -6.14 -11.42
C VAL A 49 0.28 -4.86 -10.67
N ASP A 50 1.25 -4.91 -9.76
CA ASP A 50 1.62 -3.77 -8.94
C ASP A 50 2.54 -2.79 -9.68
N ARG A 51 2.51 -1.54 -9.23
CA ARG A 51 3.30 -0.44 -9.79
C ARG A 51 4.78 -0.63 -9.42
N PRO A 52 5.71 -0.51 -10.38
CA PRO A 52 7.14 -0.48 -10.08
C PRO A 52 7.48 0.64 -9.09
N MET A 53 8.20 0.32 -8.02
CA MET A 53 8.56 1.26 -6.95
C MET A 53 9.24 2.53 -7.47
N ILE A 54 10.11 2.42 -8.49
CA ILE A 54 10.80 3.56 -9.10
C ILE A 54 9.79 4.60 -9.63
N ALA A 55 8.68 4.15 -10.23
CA ALA A 55 7.64 5.05 -10.72
C ALA A 55 6.93 5.77 -9.57
N THR A 56 6.80 5.13 -8.40
CA THR A 56 6.25 5.75 -7.19
C THR A 56 7.19 6.82 -6.66
N VAL A 57 8.47 6.50 -6.47
CA VAL A 57 9.51 7.46 -6.02
C VAL A 57 9.58 8.66 -6.95
N GLN A 58 9.56 8.45 -8.27
CA GLN A 58 9.57 9.54 -9.25
C GLN A 58 8.31 10.42 -9.16
N ALA A 59 7.14 9.85 -8.87
CA ALA A 59 5.91 10.62 -8.73
C ALA A 59 5.88 11.43 -7.42
N MET A 60 6.62 11.02 -6.38
CA MET A 60 6.74 11.78 -5.14
C MET A 60 7.43 13.13 -5.34
N ALA A 61 8.23 13.29 -6.40
CA ALA A 61 8.79 14.60 -6.76
C ALA A 61 7.73 15.66 -7.11
N GLN A 62 6.47 15.25 -7.35
CA GLN A 62 5.34 16.16 -7.60
C GLN A 62 4.56 16.53 -6.33
N VAL A 63 4.89 15.92 -5.20
CA VAL A 63 4.25 16.18 -3.91
C VAL A 63 4.79 17.47 -3.31
N SER A 64 3.94 18.17 -2.55
CA SER A 64 4.37 19.33 -1.77
C SER A 64 5.50 18.95 -0.81
N VAL A 65 6.60 19.70 -0.86
CA VAL A 65 7.76 19.52 0.04
C VAL A 65 7.33 19.63 1.52
N ASP A 66 6.32 20.45 1.82
CA ASP A 66 5.75 20.61 3.16
C ASP A 66 5.02 19.34 3.64
N GLU A 67 4.24 18.67 2.78
CA GLU A 67 3.65 17.36 3.10
C GLU A 67 4.73 16.31 3.36
N MET A 68 5.75 16.28 2.49
CA MET A 68 6.87 15.36 2.61
C MET A 68 7.62 15.55 3.94
N TYR A 69 7.91 16.79 4.34
CA TYR A 69 8.58 17.09 5.61
C TYR A 69 7.75 16.69 6.83
N ARG A 70 6.44 17.03 6.84
CA ARG A 70 5.55 16.67 7.95
C ARG A 70 5.52 15.16 8.16
N LEU A 71 5.30 14.40 7.09
CA LEU A 71 5.20 12.95 7.20
C LEU A 71 6.53 12.32 7.62
N THR A 72 7.64 12.75 7.02
CA THR A 72 8.99 12.26 7.38
C THR A 72 9.35 12.54 8.84
N GLY A 73 8.81 13.63 9.42
CA GLY A 73 8.98 13.96 10.83
C GLY A 73 8.11 13.11 11.77
N MET A 74 6.93 12.67 11.32
CA MET A 74 5.97 11.91 12.14
C MET A 74 6.25 10.40 12.19
N LEU A 75 6.70 9.81 11.07
CA LEU A 75 6.89 8.37 10.95
C LEU A 75 7.88 7.74 11.95
N PRO A 76 9.02 8.38 12.29
CA PRO A 76 9.94 7.81 13.28
C PRO A 76 9.30 7.66 14.66
N ASP A 77 8.47 8.61 15.07
CA ASP A 77 7.80 8.56 16.37
C ASP A 77 6.66 7.53 16.37
N ALA A 78 5.91 7.44 15.27
CA ALA A 78 4.91 6.37 15.09
C ALA A 78 5.54 4.97 15.13
N THR A 79 6.69 4.79 14.49
CA THR A 79 7.44 3.53 14.50
C THR A 79 7.90 3.17 15.91
N LYS A 80 8.47 4.13 16.65
CA LYS A 80 8.92 3.91 18.04
C LYS A 80 7.76 3.59 18.98
N ASP A 81 6.61 4.22 18.80
CA ASP A 81 5.43 3.96 19.63
C ASP A 81 4.94 2.51 19.45
N ILE A 82 4.92 2.05 18.20
CA ILE A 82 4.61 0.67 17.84
C ILE A 82 5.62 -0.31 18.48
N GLU A 83 6.93 -0.09 18.29
CA GLU A 83 7.99 -0.91 18.90
C GLU A 83 8.00 -0.85 20.43
N GLY A 84 7.59 0.30 21.01
CA GLY A 84 7.62 0.59 22.44
C GLY A 84 6.43 0.07 23.25
N GLY A 85 5.48 -0.62 22.61
CA GLY A 85 4.33 -1.25 23.28
C GLY A 85 2.95 -0.70 22.89
N GLY A 86 2.87 0.36 22.09
CA GLY A 86 1.61 0.89 21.52
C GLY A 86 0.98 0.00 20.45
N ALA A 87 1.72 -1.01 19.99
CA ALA A 87 1.30 -2.03 19.04
C ALA A 87 -0.05 -2.71 19.38
N GLY A 88 -0.28 -3.05 20.64
CA GLY A 88 -1.50 -3.75 21.06
C GLY A 88 -2.77 -2.90 20.87
N ASP A 89 -2.66 -1.61 21.15
CA ASP A 89 -3.76 -0.66 20.98
C ASP A 89 -4.02 -0.39 19.50
N LEU A 90 -2.95 -0.23 18.71
CA LEU A 90 -3.04 -0.08 17.25
C LEU A 90 -3.71 -1.30 16.60
N LEU A 91 -3.31 -2.52 16.97
CA LEU A 91 -3.93 -3.74 16.46
C LEU A 91 -5.39 -3.86 16.84
N SER A 92 -5.74 -3.51 18.08
CA SER A 92 -7.13 -3.50 18.54
C SER A 92 -7.97 -2.55 17.69
N MET A 93 -7.46 -1.34 17.43
CA MET A 93 -8.11 -0.34 16.58
C MET A 93 -8.25 -0.83 15.13
N LEU A 94 -7.20 -1.41 14.53
CA LEU A 94 -7.23 -1.88 13.14
C LEU A 94 -8.15 -3.10 12.92
N LYS A 95 -8.50 -3.82 13.98
CA LYS A 95 -9.47 -4.93 13.93
C LYS A 95 -10.93 -4.46 13.95
N GLU A 96 -11.19 -3.20 14.28
CA GLU A 96 -12.53 -2.66 14.23
C GLU A 96 -12.98 -2.52 12.77
N ASP A 97 -14.22 -2.95 12.47
CA ASP A 97 -14.78 -2.89 11.13
C ASP A 97 -14.78 -1.44 10.62
N GLY A 98 -14.10 -1.20 9.50
CA GLY A 98 -14.01 0.12 8.86
C GLY A 98 -12.87 1.01 9.37
N ALA A 99 -12.12 0.62 10.41
CA ALA A 99 -11.03 1.44 10.94
C ALA A 99 -9.92 1.73 9.92
N VAL A 100 -9.60 0.75 9.06
CA VAL A 100 -8.65 0.93 7.96
C VAL A 100 -9.15 1.98 6.97
N ASP A 101 -10.44 1.97 6.63
CA ASP A 101 -11.02 2.94 5.71
C ASP A 101 -11.00 4.35 6.29
N ASP A 102 -11.31 4.50 7.59
CA ASP A 102 -11.25 5.77 8.30
C ASP A 102 -9.82 6.33 8.39
N LEU A 103 -8.83 5.48 8.69
CA LEU A 103 -7.42 5.87 8.68
C LEU A 103 -6.99 6.34 7.30
N MET A 104 -7.36 5.59 6.26
CA MET A 104 -7.06 5.94 4.88
C MET A 104 -7.77 7.21 4.43
N LYS A 105 -8.94 7.53 4.99
CA LYS A 105 -9.64 8.79 4.75
C LYS A 105 -8.91 9.96 5.42
N GLN A 106 -8.53 9.82 6.68
CA GLN A 106 -7.76 10.84 7.41
C GLN A 106 -6.43 11.14 6.70
N PHE A 107 -5.72 10.11 6.24
CA PHE A 107 -4.48 10.27 5.50
C PHE A 107 -4.68 11.07 4.20
N ARG A 108 -5.77 10.83 3.46
CA ARG A 108 -6.12 11.60 2.25
C ARG A 108 -6.42 13.06 2.54
N GLU A 109 -7.04 13.35 3.68
CA GLU A 109 -7.35 14.73 4.11
C GLU A 109 -6.10 15.49 4.56
N GLU A 110 -5.18 14.83 5.27
CA GLU A 110 -3.98 15.46 5.84
C GLU A 110 -2.81 15.56 4.85
N PHE A 111 -2.68 14.58 3.95
CA PHE A 111 -1.59 14.46 2.99
C PHE A 111 -2.12 14.16 1.56
N PRO A 112 -2.91 15.07 0.96
CA PRO A 112 -3.59 14.80 -0.31
C PRO A 112 -2.62 14.51 -1.47
N GLY A 113 -1.46 15.18 -1.53
CA GLY A 113 -0.45 14.93 -2.55
C GLY A 113 0.19 13.55 -2.41
N LEU A 114 0.59 13.19 -1.19
CA LEU A 114 1.13 11.86 -0.88
C LEU A 114 0.10 10.76 -1.14
N ALA A 115 -1.15 10.95 -0.70
CA ALA A 115 -2.20 9.98 -0.89
C ALA A 115 -2.51 9.75 -2.39
N ASN A 116 -2.52 10.82 -3.20
CA ASN A 116 -2.63 10.67 -4.65
C ASN A 116 -1.49 9.82 -5.24
N VAL A 117 -0.25 10.05 -4.81
CA VAL A 117 0.91 9.33 -5.37
C VAL A 117 1.03 7.89 -4.88
N LEU A 118 0.92 7.66 -3.58
CA LEU A 118 1.14 6.38 -2.93
C LEU A 118 -0.07 5.44 -3.06
N ILE A 119 -1.27 6.00 -3.09
CA ILE A 119 -2.51 5.23 -3.08
C ILE A 119 -3.21 5.35 -4.44
N GLU A 120 -3.70 6.54 -4.82
CA GLU A 120 -4.63 6.66 -5.94
C GLU A 120 -3.99 6.30 -7.29
N GLN A 121 -2.77 6.76 -7.55
CA GLN A 121 -2.04 6.39 -8.77
C GLN A 121 -1.68 4.90 -8.79
N ARG A 122 -1.38 4.31 -7.63
CA ARG A 122 -1.10 2.87 -7.50
C ARG A 122 -2.37 2.07 -7.79
N ASP A 123 -3.51 2.46 -7.22
CA ASP A 123 -4.81 1.85 -7.46
C ASP A 123 -5.20 1.92 -8.94
N GLN A 124 -5.01 3.08 -9.58
CA GLN A 124 -5.24 3.26 -11.01
C GLN A 124 -4.32 2.40 -11.87
N TYR A 125 -3.05 2.24 -11.47
CA TYR A 125 -2.11 1.37 -12.18
C TYR A 125 -2.57 -0.09 -12.13
N VAL A 126 -2.89 -0.58 -10.93
CA VAL A 126 -3.40 -1.94 -10.71
C VAL A 126 -4.70 -2.16 -11.48
N ALA A 127 -5.65 -1.22 -11.42
CA ALA A 127 -6.90 -1.31 -12.16
C ALA A 127 -6.68 -1.40 -13.68
N LYS A 128 -5.78 -0.58 -14.25
CA LYS A 128 -5.44 -0.66 -15.68
C LYS A 128 -4.78 -1.98 -16.05
N ALA A 129 -3.89 -2.50 -15.21
CA ALA A 129 -3.26 -3.80 -15.42
C ALA A 129 -4.31 -4.93 -15.41
N LEU A 130 -5.22 -4.93 -14.44
CA LEU A 130 -6.32 -5.88 -14.36
C LEU A 130 -7.27 -5.76 -15.56
N HIS A 131 -7.65 -4.55 -15.95
CA HIS A 131 -8.49 -4.31 -17.13
C HIS A 131 -7.82 -4.82 -18.41
N PHE A 132 -6.51 -4.60 -18.58
CA PHE A 132 -5.77 -5.15 -19.71
C PHE A 132 -5.81 -6.68 -19.74
N ILE A 133 -5.54 -7.33 -18.61
CA ILE A 133 -5.56 -8.81 -18.51
C ILE A 133 -6.97 -9.35 -18.79
N LEU A 134 -8.02 -8.74 -18.22
CA LEU A 134 -9.42 -9.13 -18.44
C LEU A 134 -9.83 -9.12 -19.92
N ASN A 135 -9.21 -8.28 -20.73
CA ASN A 135 -9.47 -8.22 -22.18
C ASN A 135 -8.63 -9.22 -22.99
N ASP A 136 -7.57 -9.80 -22.42
CA ASP A 136 -6.65 -10.73 -23.09
C ASP A 136 -6.92 -12.20 -22.74
N VAL A 137 -7.54 -12.46 -21.58
CA VAL A 137 -7.79 -13.82 -21.08
C VAL A 137 -9.28 -14.11 -20.92
N GLU A 138 -9.69 -15.32 -21.32
CA GLU A 138 -11.01 -15.85 -20.98
C GLU A 138 -10.98 -16.53 -19.61
N GLY A 139 -12.00 -16.29 -18.79
CA GLY A 139 -12.19 -16.99 -17.52
C GLY A 139 -12.37 -16.06 -16.31
N LYS A 140 -12.10 -16.60 -15.11
CA LYS A 140 -12.16 -15.86 -13.85
C LYS A 140 -10.75 -15.48 -13.41
N ILE A 141 -10.58 -14.23 -13.00
CA ILE A 141 -9.36 -13.72 -12.39
C ILE A 141 -9.62 -13.55 -10.89
N VAL A 142 -8.65 -13.95 -10.08
CA VAL A 142 -8.61 -13.65 -8.64
C VAL A 142 -7.46 -12.69 -8.41
N ALA A 143 -7.77 -11.49 -7.92
CA ALA A 143 -6.77 -10.49 -7.55
C ALA A 143 -6.64 -10.47 -6.02
N VAL A 144 -5.40 -10.58 -5.52
CA VAL A 144 -5.07 -10.44 -4.10
C VAL A 144 -4.33 -9.13 -3.92
N LEU A 145 -4.86 -8.27 -3.04
CA LEU A 145 -4.42 -6.90 -2.83
C LEU A 145 -4.43 -6.60 -1.32
N GLY A 146 -3.54 -5.70 -0.88
CA GLY A 146 -3.60 -5.17 0.47
C GLY A 146 -4.93 -4.46 0.75
N ALA A 147 -5.46 -4.60 1.97
CA ALA A 147 -6.81 -4.16 2.33
C ALA A 147 -7.09 -2.69 1.96
N GLY A 148 -6.13 -1.80 2.19
CA GLY A 148 -6.25 -0.36 1.88
C GLY A 148 -6.42 -0.01 0.39
N HIS A 149 -6.13 -0.95 -0.52
CA HIS A 149 -6.22 -0.74 -1.97
C HIS A 149 -7.51 -1.31 -2.59
N ILE A 150 -8.23 -2.20 -1.89
CA ILE A 150 -9.37 -2.94 -2.47
C ILE A 150 -10.45 -1.99 -3.00
N GLN A 151 -10.90 -1.02 -2.19
CA GLN A 151 -11.96 -0.10 -2.60
C GLN A 151 -11.52 0.84 -3.72
N GLY A 152 -10.28 1.33 -3.65
CA GLY A 152 -9.73 2.24 -4.66
C GLY A 152 -9.56 1.58 -6.02
N VAL A 153 -9.02 0.35 -6.06
CA VAL A 153 -8.90 -0.43 -7.30
C VAL A 153 -10.27 -0.76 -7.87
N LYS A 154 -11.25 -1.16 -7.05
CA LYS A 154 -12.62 -1.42 -7.50
C LYS A 154 -13.26 -0.18 -8.15
N ALA A 155 -13.17 0.97 -7.49
CA ALA A 155 -13.70 2.22 -8.01
C ALA A 155 -12.98 2.70 -9.27
N ALA A 156 -11.69 2.40 -9.43
CA ALA A 156 -10.93 2.70 -10.63
C ALA A 156 -11.32 1.76 -11.80
N LEU A 157 -11.56 0.48 -11.53
CA LEU A 157 -12.03 -0.49 -12.53
C LEU A 157 -13.42 -0.14 -13.08
N GLU A 158 -14.34 0.31 -12.24
CA GLU A 158 -15.70 0.71 -12.66
C GLU A 158 -15.70 1.93 -13.61
N LYS A 159 -14.59 2.68 -13.69
CA LYS A 159 -14.43 3.85 -14.55
C LYS A 159 -13.74 3.55 -15.90
N LEU A 160 -13.24 2.32 -16.09
CA LEU A 160 -12.53 1.87 -17.30
C LEU A 160 -13.47 1.06 -18.21
#